data_AF-A0A3P7IVG4-F1
#
_entry.id   AF-A0A3P7IVG4-F1
#
_cell.length_a   1.000
_cell.length_b   1.000
_cell.length_c   1.000
_cell.angle_alpha   90.00
_cell.angle_beta   90.00
_cell.angle_gamma   90.00
#
_symmetry.space_group_name_H-M   'P 1'
#
loop_
_entity.id
_entity.type
_entity.pdbx_description
1 polymer ?
#
loop_
_entity_poly.entity_id
_entity_poly.type
_entity_poly.pdbx_seq_one_letter_code
_entity_poly.pdbx_strand_id
1 'polypeptide(L)'
;MFGSYAYMQRAPSAAYLHREILRRLRLLHHYDVLRCDRATSCHGLEIRVPFLDKKFIDLVVRLPATYKLMPDKMEKYMLRSAFEGWLPDEVLWRSKEGFSEALGKIDLGDIVNEHANELIADEQFAERDLLFPQRTPETKEEFWYRMLFEGIFQLHKIDSTVHTKVYRTAAWQNSEDKENLPILNTNRNAARLRRRSTGSSTLLGVA
;
A
#
# COMPACT_ATOMS: atom_id res chain seq x y z
N MET A 1 8.06 7.15 -2.92
CA MET A 1 9.12 7.93 -3.60
C MET A 1 9.40 7.49 -5.03
N PHE A 2 9.68 6.20 -5.29
CA PHE A 2 10.08 5.71 -6.63
C PHE A 2 8.98 4.94 -7.38
N GLY A 3 7.70 5.17 -7.06
CA GLY A 3 6.61 4.46 -7.76
C GLY A 3 6.55 2.95 -7.52
N SER A 4 7.08 2.44 -6.41
CA SER A 4 7.38 1.01 -6.23
C SER A 4 6.19 0.07 -6.07
N TYR A 5 4.97 0.57 -5.86
CA TYR A 5 3.80 -0.28 -5.69
C TYR A 5 3.24 -0.67 -7.06
N ALA A 6 2.71 -1.90 -7.21
CA ALA A 6 2.21 -2.40 -8.49
C ALA A 6 1.17 -1.47 -9.13
N TYR A 7 0.27 -0.88 -8.34
CA TYR A 7 -0.72 0.07 -8.86
C TYR A 7 -0.13 1.40 -9.36
N MET A 8 1.02 1.81 -8.82
CA MET A 8 1.71 3.02 -9.26
C MET A 8 2.33 2.84 -10.64
N GLN A 9 2.78 1.62 -10.96
CA GLN A 9 3.25 1.27 -12.30
C GLN A 9 2.11 1.22 -13.33
N ARG A 10 0.85 1.20 -12.88
CA ARG A 10 -0.35 1.31 -13.74
C ARG A 10 -0.87 2.75 -13.85
N ALA A 11 -0.07 3.75 -13.45
CA ALA A 11 -0.49 5.14 -13.54
C ALA A 11 -0.75 5.55 -15.02
N PRO A 12 -1.83 6.29 -15.32
CA PRO A 12 -2.16 6.69 -16.69
C PRO A 12 -1.08 7.55 -17.36
N SER A 13 -0.32 8.30 -16.57
CA SER A 13 0.83 9.06 -17.05
C SER A 13 1.83 9.32 -15.92
N ALA A 14 3.05 9.72 -16.31
CA ALA A 14 4.09 10.13 -15.38
C ALA A 14 3.63 11.28 -14.45
N ALA A 15 2.78 12.19 -14.93
CA ALA A 15 2.23 13.28 -14.12
C ALA A 15 1.29 12.77 -13.02
N TYR A 16 0.43 11.79 -13.34
CA TYR A 16 -0.42 11.14 -12.35
C TYR A 16 0.41 10.40 -11.31
N LEU A 17 1.43 9.65 -11.73
CA LEU A 17 2.37 9.00 -10.81
C LEU A 17 3.03 10.02 -9.87
N HIS A 18 3.50 11.15 -10.41
CA HIS A 18 4.15 12.18 -9.61
C HIS A 18 3.22 12.74 -8.52
N ARG A 19 1.98 13.08 -8.88
CA ARG A 19 0.96 13.56 -7.94
C ARG A 19 0.70 12.55 -6.82
N GLU A 20 0.61 11.27 -7.16
CA GLU A 20 0.41 10.20 -6.19
C GLU A 20 1.62 10.02 -5.25
N ILE A 21 2.84 10.12 -5.78
CA ILE A 21 4.06 10.11 -4.95
C ILE A 21 4.03 11.25 -3.93
N LEU A 22 3.69 12.47 -4.36
CA LEU A 22 3.58 13.63 -3.47
C LEU A 22 2.48 13.46 -2.42
N ARG A 23 1.31 12.95 -2.82
CA ARG A 23 0.20 12.66 -1.90
C ARG A 23 0.64 11.68 -0.81
N ARG A 24 1.31 10.58 -1.18
CA ARG A 24 1.79 9.59 -0.21
C ARG A 24 2.90 10.12 0.69
N LEU A 25 3.82 10.93 0.15
CA LEU A 25 4.84 11.58 0.98
C LEU A 25 4.21 12.45 2.07
N ARG A 26 3.15 13.21 1.73
CA ARG A 26 2.42 14.03 2.70
C ARG A 26 1.73 13.19 3.78
N LEU A 27 1.20 12.03 3.41
CA LEU A 27 0.44 11.17 4.33
C LEU A 27 1.29 10.14 5.09
N LEU A 28 2.60 10.06 4.81
CA LEU A 28 3.45 9.00 5.32
C LEU A 28 3.48 8.92 6.86
N HIS A 29 3.33 10.07 7.52
CA HIS A 29 3.25 10.21 8.98
C HIS A 29 2.01 9.60 9.62
N HIS A 30 0.95 9.31 8.86
CA HIS A 30 -0.22 8.56 9.33
C HIS A 30 -0.10 7.05 9.10
N TYR A 31 0.90 6.59 8.33
CA TYR A 31 1.01 5.21 7.86
C TYR A 31 2.37 4.59 8.22
N ASP A 32 3.25 4.39 7.23
CA ASP A 32 4.51 3.68 7.36
C ASP A 32 5.40 4.27 8.48
N VAL A 33 5.47 5.60 8.58
CA VAL A 33 6.29 6.26 9.60
C VAL A 33 5.68 6.10 11.00
N LEU A 34 4.35 6.22 11.13
CA LEU A 34 3.68 6.00 12.42
C LEU A 34 3.94 4.60 12.94
N ARG A 35 3.77 3.59 12.08
CA ARG A 35 4.02 2.18 12.43
C ARG A 35 5.46 1.97 12.83
N CYS A 36 6.41 2.43 12.01
CA CYS A 36 7.84 2.25 12.28
C CYS A 36 8.27 2.94 13.59
N ASP A 37 7.85 4.19 13.81
CA ASP A 37 8.17 4.95 15.02
C ASP A 37 7.62 4.28 16.29
N ARG A 38 6.30 3.96 16.30
CA ARG A 38 5.65 3.39 17.49
C ARG A 38 6.11 1.98 17.80
N ALA A 39 6.30 1.14 16.78
CA ALA A 39 6.74 -0.25 16.96
C ALA A 39 8.21 -0.37 17.38
N THR A 40 9.05 0.64 17.15
CA THR A 40 10.44 0.63 17.62
C THR A 40 10.60 1.33 18.96
N SER A 41 9.91 2.47 19.14
CA SER A 41 9.95 3.24 20.39
C SER A 41 9.37 2.49 21.58
N CYS A 42 8.39 1.58 21.37
CA CYS A 42 7.88 0.74 22.46
C CYS A 42 8.93 -0.22 23.04
N HIS A 43 10.06 -0.42 22.35
CA HIS A 43 11.21 -1.19 22.80
C HIS A 43 12.44 -0.32 23.12
N GLY A 44 12.28 1.01 23.21
CA GLY A 44 13.37 1.93 23.50
C GLY A 44 14.40 2.05 22.37
N LEU A 45 14.03 1.72 21.14
CA LEU A 45 14.90 1.77 19.96
C LEU A 45 14.60 3.02 19.13
N GLU A 46 15.66 3.68 18.63
CA GLU A 46 15.58 4.78 17.66
C GLU A 46 15.72 4.24 16.23
N ILE A 47 14.69 4.38 15.40
CA ILE A 47 14.77 4.04 13.98
C ILE A 47 15.24 5.23 13.13
N ARG A 48 16.13 4.96 12.18
CA ARG A 48 16.54 5.93 11.15
C ARG A 48 16.07 5.48 9.78
N VAL A 49 15.57 6.43 8.99
CA VAL A 49 14.96 6.20 7.67
C VAL A 49 15.67 7.06 6.62
N PRO A 50 16.88 6.68 6.15
CA PRO A 50 17.71 7.53 5.27
C PRO A 50 17.01 7.97 3.97
N PHE A 51 16.12 7.12 3.47
CA PHE A 51 15.27 7.43 2.31
C PHE A 51 14.34 8.64 2.53
N LEU A 52 14.05 9.02 3.77
CA LEU A 52 13.25 10.20 4.10
C LEU A 52 14.10 11.42 4.49
N ASP A 53 15.41 11.39 4.22
CA ASP A 53 16.22 12.59 4.32
C ASP A 53 15.68 13.70 3.42
N LYS A 54 15.66 14.94 3.93
CA LYS A 54 15.06 16.09 3.23
C LYS A 54 15.76 16.36 1.89
N LYS A 55 17.09 16.30 1.84
CA LYS A 55 17.86 16.56 0.61
C LYS A 55 17.61 15.44 -0.40
N PHE A 56 17.52 14.20 0.07
CA PHE A 56 17.20 13.07 -0.79
C PHE A 56 15.79 13.16 -1.36
N ILE A 57 14.79 13.50 -0.53
CA ILE A 57 13.42 13.74 -1.01
C ILE A 57 13.40 14.85 -2.05
N ASP A 58 14.07 15.99 -1.79
CA ASP A 58 14.11 17.13 -2.71
C ASP A 58 14.70 16.73 -4.07
N LEU A 59 15.79 15.97 -4.07
CA LEU A 59 16.38 15.41 -5.28
C LEU A 59 15.37 14.51 -6.02
N VAL A 60 14.84 13.50 -5.33
CA VAL A 60 13.95 12.49 -5.94
C VAL A 60 12.68 13.14 -6.47
N VAL A 61 12.08 14.10 -5.77
CA VAL A 61 10.87 14.80 -6.22
C VAL A 61 11.14 15.60 -7.49
N ARG A 62 12.29 16.26 -7.62
CA ARG A 62 12.65 17.05 -8.81
C ARG A 62 12.92 16.21 -10.06
N LEU A 63 13.25 14.92 -9.90
CA LEU A 63 13.49 14.04 -11.05
C LEU A 63 12.21 13.85 -11.88
N PRO A 64 12.31 13.92 -13.23
CA PRO A 64 11.21 13.62 -14.13
C PRO A 64 10.57 12.27 -13.78
N ALA A 65 9.24 12.25 -13.66
CA ALA A 65 8.53 11.03 -13.26
C ALA A 65 8.58 9.93 -14.33
N THR A 66 9.00 10.25 -15.56
CA THR A 66 9.33 9.27 -16.61
C THR A 66 10.43 8.30 -16.18
N TYR A 67 11.39 8.73 -15.36
CA TYR A 67 12.40 7.84 -14.77
C TYR A 67 11.86 6.96 -13.63
N LYS A 68 10.58 7.09 -13.27
CA LYS A 68 9.90 6.30 -12.23
C LYS A 68 8.75 5.45 -12.78
N LEU A 69 8.33 5.71 -14.02
CA LEU A 69 7.30 4.98 -14.76
C LEU A 69 7.89 4.49 -16.08
N MET A 70 8.45 3.28 -16.07
CA MET A 70 9.06 2.64 -17.23
C MET A 70 8.39 1.27 -17.44
N PRO A 71 7.41 1.16 -18.34
CA PRO A 71 6.61 -0.06 -18.51
C PRO A 71 7.44 -1.31 -18.80
N ASP A 72 8.53 -1.16 -19.56
CA ASP A 72 9.40 -2.28 -19.98
C ASP A 72 10.53 -2.57 -18.99
N LYS A 73 10.51 -1.95 -17.81
CA LYS A 73 11.58 -2.07 -16.80
C LYS A 73 11.00 -2.44 -15.43
N MET A 74 11.85 -3.06 -14.61
CA MET A 74 11.50 -3.39 -13.24
C MET A 74 11.17 -2.13 -12.42
N GLU A 75 10.27 -2.24 -11.44
CA GLU A 75 9.93 -1.10 -10.60
C GLU A 75 11.17 -0.62 -9.81
N LYS A 76 11.26 0.70 -9.57
CA LYS A 76 12.45 1.33 -8.99
C LYS A 76 13.73 1.17 -9.85
N TYR A 77 13.63 0.90 -11.15
CA TYR A 77 14.80 0.70 -12.04
C TYR A 77 15.92 1.75 -11.86
N MET A 78 15.60 3.05 -11.88
CA MET A 78 16.61 4.10 -11.70
C MET A 78 17.35 4.00 -10.35
N LEU A 79 16.63 3.61 -9.28
CA LEU A 79 17.26 3.38 -7.98
C LEU A 79 18.14 2.14 -8.03
N ARG A 80 17.69 1.05 -8.67
CA ARG A 80 18.46 -0.19 -8.82
C ARG A 80 19.75 0.06 -9.62
N SER A 81 19.65 0.74 -10.76
CA SER A 81 20.83 1.07 -11.58
C SER A 81 21.85 1.94 -10.86
N ALA A 82 21.43 2.81 -9.94
CA ALA A 82 22.36 3.61 -9.15
C ALA A 82 23.22 2.78 -8.17
N PHE A 83 22.87 1.52 -7.92
CA PHE A 83 23.61 0.58 -7.05
C PHE A 83 24.17 -0.63 -7.82
N GLU A 84 24.24 -0.58 -9.15
CA GLU A 84 24.94 -1.60 -9.94
C GLU A 84 26.41 -1.71 -9.48
N GLY A 85 26.88 -2.95 -9.30
CA GLY A 85 28.21 -3.24 -8.74
C GLY A 85 28.35 -3.10 -7.23
N TRP A 86 27.32 -2.63 -6.51
CA TRP A 86 27.33 -2.53 -5.04
C TRP A 86 26.63 -3.68 -4.35
N LEU A 87 25.66 -4.31 -5.02
CA LEU A 87 24.88 -5.45 -4.53
C LEU A 87 24.90 -6.59 -5.55
N PRO A 88 24.76 -7.85 -5.11
CA PRO A 88 24.56 -8.98 -6.03
C PRO A 88 23.33 -8.76 -6.93
N ASP A 89 23.44 -9.13 -8.20
CA ASP A 89 22.38 -8.93 -9.20
C ASP A 89 21.06 -9.61 -8.79
N GLU A 90 21.14 -10.77 -8.14
CA GLU A 90 19.98 -11.50 -7.62
C GLU A 90 19.17 -10.71 -6.59
N VAL A 91 19.82 -9.83 -5.81
CA VAL A 91 19.16 -8.92 -4.86
C VAL A 91 18.72 -7.65 -5.58
N LEU A 92 19.61 -7.09 -6.39
CA LEU A 92 19.41 -5.81 -7.06
C LEU A 92 18.26 -5.85 -8.06
N TRP A 93 18.03 -6.99 -8.70
CA TRP A 93 16.98 -7.21 -9.70
C TRP A 93 15.91 -8.19 -9.23
N ARG A 94 15.79 -8.40 -7.91
CA ARG A 94 14.65 -9.12 -7.33
C ARG A 94 13.36 -8.30 -7.46
N SER A 95 12.28 -8.96 -7.85
CA SER A 95 10.94 -8.37 -7.83
C SER A 95 10.54 -7.96 -6.41
N LYS A 96 9.69 -6.94 -6.30
CA LYS A 96 9.12 -6.55 -5.01
C LYS A 96 8.12 -7.59 -4.55
N GLU A 97 8.34 -8.12 -3.35
CA GLU A 97 7.35 -8.87 -2.57
C GLU A 97 6.77 -7.98 -1.45
N GLY A 98 5.51 -8.23 -1.08
CA GLY A 98 4.88 -7.63 0.09
C GLY A 98 5.50 -8.12 1.40
N PHE A 99 5.44 -7.32 2.46
CA PHE A 99 5.93 -7.75 3.78
C PHE A 99 5.15 -8.96 4.32
N SER A 100 3.85 -9.04 4.03
CA SER A 100 2.99 -10.17 4.41
C SER A 100 3.30 -11.43 3.60
N GLU A 101 3.67 -11.28 2.33
CA GLU A 101 4.03 -12.36 1.40
C GLU A 101 5.42 -12.94 1.68
N ALA A 102 6.30 -12.16 2.34
CA ALA A 102 7.68 -12.57 2.64
C ALA A 102 7.80 -13.60 3.78
N LEU A 103 6.68 -13.94 4.47
CA LEU A 103 6.65 -14.92 5.56
C LEU A 103 6.50 -16.38 5.07
N GLY A 104 6.39 -16.61 3.75
CA GLY A 104 6.35 -17.94 3.16
C GLY A 104 4.95 -18.34 2.67
N LYS A 105 4.51 -19.57 2.98
CA LYS A 105 3.26 -20.15 2.44
C LYS A 105 1.98 -19.61 3.07
N ILE A 106 2.08 -18.91 4.21
CA ILE A 106 0.93 -18.45 4.99
C ILE A 106 0.99 -16.92 5.05
N ASP A 107 -0.06 -16.27 4.55
CA ASP A 107 -0.20 -14.83 4.67
C ASP A 107 -0.67 -14.50 6.09
N LEU A 108 0.07 -13.63 6.79
CA LEU A 108 -0.34 -13.17 8.12
C LEU A 108 -1.71 -12.48 8.10
N GLY A 109 -2.07 -11.83 6.99
CA GLY A 109 -3.39 -11.24 6.80
C GLY A 109 -4.49 -12.30 6.79
N ASP A 110 -4.25 -13.47 6.21
CA ASP A 110 -5.23 -14.57 6.20
C ASP A 110 -5.42 -15.12 7.62
N ILE A 111 -4.33 -15.35 8.36
CA ILE A 111 -4.40 -15.81 9.76
C ILE A 111 -5.20 -14.84 10.62
N VAL A 112 -4.90 -13.54 10.51
CA VAL A 112 -5.54 -12.51 11.33
C VAL A 112 -7.02 -12.36 10.97
N ASN A 113 -7.34 -12.40 9.68
CA ASN A 113 -8.73 -12.37 9.22
C ASN A 113 -9.51 -13.61 9.69
N GLU A 114 -8.94 -14.82 9.57
CA GLU A 114 -9.56 -16.04 10.10
C GLU A 114 -9.83 -15.93 11.60
N HIS A 115 -8.83 -15.48 12.37
CA HIS A 115 -8.98 -15.28 13.81
C HIS A 115 -10.08 -14.25 14.15
N ALA A 116 -10.14 -13.12 13.43
CA ALA A 116 -11.18 -12.13 13.63
C ALA A 116 -12.59 -12.67 13.29
N ASN A 117 -12.70 -13.54 12.29
CA ASN A 117 -13.96 -14.20 11.93
C ASN A 117 -14.43 -15.20 12.99
N GLU A 118 -13.50 -15.88 13.68
CA GLU A 118 -13.81 -16.76 14.80
C GLU A 118 -14.21 -15.99 16.06
N LEU A 119 -13.53 -14.86 16.34
CA LEU A 119 -13.78 -14.06 17.54
C LEU A 119 -15.09 -13.26 17.49
N ILE A 120 -15.50 -12.80 16.30
CA ILE A 120 -16.66 -11.91 16.15
C ILE A 120 -17.82 -12.66 15.51
N ALA A 121 -18.89 -12.83 16.27
CA ALA A 121 -20.16 -13.35 15.78
C ALA A 121 -20.81 -12.40 14.75
N ASP A 122 -21.58 -12.95 13.82
CA ASP A 122 -22.25 -12.17 12.76
C ASP A 122 -23.26 -11.17 13.34
N GLU A 123 -23.94 -11.55 14.42
CA GLU A 123 -24.90 -10.69 15.13
C GLU A 123 -24.20 -9.47 15.72
N GLN A 124 -23.04 -9.66 16.34
CA GLN A 124 -22.26 -8.56 16.89
C GLN A 124 -21.73 -7.63 15.80
N PHE A 125 -21.29 -8.19 14.67
CA PHE A 125 -20.84 -7.40 13.52
C PHE A 125 -21.98 -6.63 12.84
N ALA A 126 -23.23 -7.11 12.92
CA ALA A 126 -24.40 -6.41 12.41
C ALA A 126 -24.66 -5.10 13.17
N GLU A 127 -24.27 -5.01 14.44
CA GLU A 127 -24.43 -3.81 15.28
C GLU A 127 -23.35 -2.75 15.08
N ARG A 128 -22.34 -3.00 14.22
CA ARG A 128 -21.17 -2.12 14.07
C ARG A 128 -21.50 -0.67 13.69
N ASP A 129 -22.56 -0.45 12.91
CA ASP A 129 -23.02 0.89 12.51
C ASP A 129 -23.62 1.67 13.69
N LEU A 130 -24.21 0.95 14.65
CA LEU A 130 -24.74 1.54 15.89
C LEU A 130 -23.61 1.84 16.87
N LEU A 131 -22.65 0.92 17.01
CA LEU A 131 -21.52 1.06 17.93
C LEU A 131 -20.49 2.07 17.45
N PHE A 132 -20.20 2.08 16.15
CA PHE A 132 -19.17 2.91 15.53
C PHE A 132 -19.72 3.67 14.32
N PRO A 133 -20.66 4.63 14.51
CA PRO A 133 -21.30 5.36 13.41
C PRO A 133 -20.33 6.23 12.61
N GLN A 134 -19.21 6.62 13.24
CA GLN A 134 -18.12 7.34 12.58
C GLN A 134 -17.08 6.33 12.10
N ARG A 135 -16.85 6.33 10.78
CA ARG A 135 -15.87 5.46 10.11
C ARG A 135 -16.15 4.00 10.47
N THR A 136 -17.38 3.57 10.18
CA THR A 136 -17.84 2.21 10.43
C THR A 136 -16.85 1.20 9.83
N PRO A 137 -16.39 0.22 10.60
CA PRO A 137 -15.64 -0.91 10.07
C PRO A 137 -16.37 -1.64 8.93
N GLU A 138 -15.66 -1.97 7.86
CA GLU A 138 -16.22 -2.68 6.70
C GLU A 138 -16.04 -4.20 6.81
N THR A 139 -15.09 -4.66 7.63
CA THR A 139 -14.78 -6.08 7.86
C THR A 139 -14.74 -6.42 9.35
N LYS A 140 -14.87 -7.72 9.69
CA LYS A 140 -14.72 -8.18 11.08
C LYS A 140 -13.33 -7.90 11.64
N GLU A 141 -12.28 -7.99 10.83
CA GLU A 141 -10.93 -7.61 11.23
C GLU A 141 -10.85 -6.12 11.61
N GLU A 142 -11.39 -5.23 10.77
CA GLU A 142 -11.44 -3.80 11.09
C GLU A 142 -12.28 -3.52 12.34
N PHE A 143 -13.38 -4.26 12.51
CA PHE A 143 -14.24 -4.14 13.68
C PHE A 143 -13.52 -4.55 14.95
N TRP A 144 -12.76 -5.65 14.90
CA TRP A 144 -11.93 -6.10 16.00
C TRP A 144 -10.88 -5.06 16.39
N TYR A 145 -10.12 -4.53 15.42
CA TYR A 145 -9.16 -3.47 15.70
C TYR A 145 -9.82 -2.21 16.25
N ARG A 146 -11.01 -1.85 15.76
CA ARG A 146 -11.77 -0.71 16.25
C ARG A 146 -12.20 -0.90 17.72
N MET A 147 -12.65 -2.10 18.09
CA MET A 147 -12.97 -2.44 19.47
C MET A 147 -11.74 -2.31 20.40
N LEU A 148 -10.60 -2.87 19.99
CA LEU A 148 -9.35 -2.77 20.75
C LEU A 148 -8.90 -1.30 20.89
N PHE A 149 -9.00 -0.54 19.80
CA PHE A 149 -8.66 0.87 19.78
C PHE A 149 -9.55 1.69 20.73
N GLU A 150 -10.88 1.54 20.65
CA GLU A 150 -11.83 2.27 21.51
C GLU A 150 -11.78 1.84 22.98
N GLY A 151 -11.25 0.64 23.26
CA GLY A 151 -10.94 0.19 24.62
C GLY A 151 -9.79 0.97 25.29
N ILE A 152 -8.92 1.60 24.49
CA ILE A 152 -7.76 2.38 24.99
C ILE A 152 -7.94 3.87 24.72
N PHE A 153 -8.44 4.22 23.53
CA PHE A 153 -8.52 5.57 22.99
C PHE A 153 -9.94 5.90 22.54
N GLN A 154 -10.49 7.01 23.01
CA GLN A 154 -11.82 7.45 22.58
C GLN A 154 -11.74 8.21 21.25
N LEU A 155 -12.17 7.60 20.13
CA LEU A 155 -11.93 8.15 18.78
C LEU A 155 -12.42 9.59 18.65
N HIS A 156 -13.61 9.91 19.18
CA HIS A 156 -14.19 11.25 19.09
C HIS A 156 -13.29 12.37 19.65
N LYS A 157 -12.35 12.04 20.56
CA LYS A 157 -11.38 13.01 21.12
C LYS A 157 -10.15 13.21 20.24
N ILE A 158 -9.85 12.25 19.37
CA ILE A 158 -8.59 12.18 18.60
C ILE A 158 -8.84 11.96 17.11
N ASP A 159 -10.06 12.21 16.63
CA ASP A 159 -10.49 11.94 15.25
C ASP A 159 -9.58 12.60 14.20
N SER A 160 -9.06 13.79 14.52
CA SER A 160 -8.13 14.55 13.67
C SER A 160 -6.77 13.87 13.48
N THR A 161 -6.39 12.95 14.37
CA THR A 161 -5.08 12.29 14.37
C THR A 161 -5.11 10.91 13.70
N VAL A 162 -6.29 10.29 13.70
CA VAL A 162 -6.50 8.98 13.08
C VAL A 162 -6.91 9.20 11.64
N HIS A 163 -6.19 8.64 10.68
CA HIS A 163 -6.54 8.71 9.27
C HIS A 163 -7.04 7.34 8.78
N THR A 164 -8.35 7.15 8.68
CA THR A 164 -8.98 5.87 8.32
C THR A 164 -9.38 5.74 6.85
N LYS A 165 -9.11 6.74 5.99
CA LYS A 165 -9.29 6.60 4.53
C LYS A 165 -8.17 5.74 3.94
N VAL A 166 -7.99 4.55 4.46
CA VAL A 166 -6.78 3.73 4.27
C VAL A 166 -6.60 3.33 2.80
N TYR A 167 -7.65 3.19 1.99
CA TYR A 167 -7.48 2.63 0.63
C TYR A 167 -8.41 3.18 -0.45
N ARG A 168 -8.73 4.49 -0.44
CA ARG A 168 -9.02 5.11 -1.75
C ARG A 168 -7.70 5.27 -2.47
N THR A 169 -7.28 4.19 -3.12
CA THR A 169 -6.09 4.19 -3.93
C THR A 169 -6.23 5.23 -5.03
N ALA A 170 -5.12 5.64 -5.64
CA ALA A 170 -5.13 6.55 -6.77
C ALA A 170 -6.23 6.14 -7.76
N ALA A 171 -6.99 7.12 -8.28
CA ALA A 171 -8.27 6.92 -8.96
C ALA A 171 -8.26 5.76 -9.99
N TRP A 172 -7.13 5.57 -10.68
CA TRP A 172 -6.94 4.51 -11.68
C TRP A 172 -6.82 3.07 -11.14
N GLN A 173 -6.76 2.87 -9.83
CA GLN A 173 -6.92 1.55 -9.20
C GLN A 173 -8.40 1.20 -8.97
N ASN A 174 -9.28 2.20 -8.88
CA ASN A 174 -10.72 1.96 -8.81
C ASN A 174 -11.19 1.68 -10.24
N SER A 175 -11.54 0.43 -10.50
CA SER A 175 -11.94 -0.06 -11.82
C SER A 175 -13.24 0.54 -12.39
N GLU A 176 -13.88 1.48 -11.70
CA GLU A 176 -15.09 2.18 -12.13
C GLU A 176 -14.80 3.40 -13.03
N ASP A 177 -13.62 4.02 -12.94
CA ASP A 177 -13.26 5.17 -13.78
C ASP A 177 -12.71 4.79 -15.18
N LYS A 178 -12.69 3.49 -15.51
CA LYS A 178 -12.23 2.99 -16.82
C LYS A 178 -13.20 3.29 -17.97
N GLU A 179 -14.44 3.68 -17.70
CA GLU A 179 -15.43 3.93 -18.75
C GLU A 179 -15.27 5.28 -19.46
N ASN A 180 -14.39 6.18 -18.99
CA ASN A 180 -14.22 7.52 -19.60
C ASN A 180 -12.83 7.81 -20.18
N LEU A 181 -12.04 6.78 -20.50
CA LEU A 181 -10.82 6.93 -21.30
C LEU A 181 -11.04 6.35 -22.70
N PRO A 182 -10.72 7.07 -23.79
CA PRO A 182 -10.91 6.56 -25.14
C PRO A 182 -10.10 5.28 -25.32
N ILE A 183 -10.80 4.18 -25.58
CA ILE A 183 -10.24 2.84 -25.75
C ILE A 183 -9.36 2.86 -27.00
N LEU A 184 -8.03 2.83 -26.82
CA LEU A 184 -7.12 2.43 -27.88
C LEU A 184 -7.32 0.92 -28.10
N ASN A 185 -7.91 0.59 -29.24
CA ASN A 185 -8.16 -0.77 -29.68
C ASN A 185 -6.84 -1.55 -29.82
N THR A 186 -6.57 -2.46 -28.88
CA THR A 186 -5.65 -3.58 -29.11
C THR A 186 -6.25 -4.87 -28.55
N ASN A 187 -6.46 -5.80 -29.49
CA ASN A 187 -6.94 -7.18 -29.42
C ASN A 187 -7.27 -7.82 -28.06
N ARG A 188 -8.51 -8.31 -28.00
CA ARG A 188 -9.10 -9.16 -26.96
C ARG A 188 -8.38 -10.52 -26.93
N ASN A 189 -7.73 -10.82 -25.80
CA ASN A 189 -7.65 -12.14 -25.17
C ASN A 189 -6.93 -12.00 -23.82
N ALA A 190 -7.67 -11.84 -22.72
CA ALA A 190 -7.10 -11.95 -21.38
C ALA A 190 -8.13 -12.56 -20.42
N ALA A 191 -7.75 -13.70 -19.84
CA ALA A 191 -8.51 -14.47 -18.88
C ALA A 191 -8.92 -13.66 -17.64
N ARG A 192 -10.10 -13.94 -17.09
CA ARG A 192 -10.60 -13.36 -15.84
C ARG A 192 -9.68 -13.74 -14.68
N LEU A 193 -8.92 -12.77 -14.15
CA LEU A 193 -8.08 -12.90 -12.96
C LEU A 193 -8.90 -12.61 -11.69
N ARG A 194 -8.85 -13.56 -10.73
CA ARG A 194 -9.40 -13.42 -9.36
C ARG A 194 -8.64 -12.33 -8.60
N ARG A 195 -9.37 -11.42 -7.93
CA ARG A 195 -8.80 -10.46 -6.97
C ARG A 195 -8.25 -11.22 -5.75
N ARG A 196 -6.97 -11.06 -5.42
CA ARG A 196 -6.42 -11.31 -4.08
C ARG A 196 -6.22 -9.96 -3.37
N SER A 197 -6.33 -9.97 -2.04
CA SER A 197 -6.56 -8.81 -1.16
C SER A 197 -5.43 -7.78 -1.16
N THR A 198 -4.24 -8.13 -1.61
CA THR A 198 -3.14 -7.20 -1.85
C THR A 198 -2.94 -7.07 -3.36
N GLY A 199 -2.83 -5.84 -3.87
CA GLY A 199 -2.69 -5.53 -5.30
C GLY A 199 -1.42 -6.07 -5.98
N SER A 200 -0.78 -7.11 -5.45
CA SER A 200 0.28 -7.88 -6.08
C SER A 200 -0.35 -8.91 -7.03
N SER A 201 -0.41 -8.55 -8.31
CA SER A 201 -0.57 -9.54 -9.38
C SER A 201 0.83 -9.87 -9.88
N THR A 202 1.44 -10.95 -9.39
CA THR A 202 2.61 -11.54 -10.03
C THR A 202 2.23 -12.05 -11.42
N LEU A 203 3.02 -11.68 -12.44
CA LEU A 203 2.97 -12.32 -13.75
C LEU A 203 3.46 -13.75 -13.58
N LEU A 204 2.53 -14.72 -13.54
CA LEU A 204 2.85 -16.11 -13.81
C LEU A 204 2.97 -16.27 -15.32
N GLY A 205 4.16 -16.64 -15.79
CA GLY A 205 4.37 -17.21 -17.12
C GLY A 205 5.26 -16.38 -18.03
N VAL A 206 6.57 -16.55 -17.92
CA VAL A 206 7.44 -16.78 -19.09
C VAL A 206 8.46 -17.82 -18.65
N ALA A 207 8.34 -19.02 -19.22
CA ALA A 207 9.43 -20.00 -19.25
C ALA A 207 10.46 -19.57 -20.31
#